data_AF-A0A2V3W134-F1
#
_entry.id   AF-A0A2V3W134-F1
#
_cell.length_a   1.000
_cell.length_b   1.000
_cell.length_c   1.000
_cell.angle_alpha   90.00
_cell.angle_beta   90.00
_cell.angle_gamma   90.00
#
_symmetry.space_group_name_H-M   'P 1'
#
loop_
_entity.id
_entity.type
_entity.pdbx_description
1 polymer ?
#
loop_
_entity_poly.entity_id
_entity_poly.type
_entity_poly.pdbx_seq_one_letter_code
_entity_poly.pdbx_strand_id
1 'polypeptide(L)'
;MNQLPKYYKICVIYSRISGEMKSERLVQAEEMLENMANKEMKFGKWFIQQLKNLKHVSIDEKVHDGDMILDNKCKVVATPRYTTRHISLYFPSLKSVITGYAAAKENHELVIANPQ
;
A
#
# COMPACT_ATOMS: atom_id res chain seq x y z
N MET A 1 -10.90 -18.63 -26.32
CA MET A 1 -10.78 -17.20 -25.94
C MET A 1 -9.89 -17.14 -24.72
N ASN A 2 -8.66 -16.62 -24.86
CA ASN A 2 -7.77 -16.45 -23.71
C ASN A 2 -8.28 -15.24 -22.91
N GLN A 3 -8.80 -15.51 -21.72
CA GLN A 3 -9.21 -14.48 -20.79
C GLN A 3 -7.96 -13.70 -20.37
N LEU A 4 -7.98 -12.36 -20.54
CA LEU A 4 -6.90 -11.52 -20.05
C LEU A 4 -6.72 -11.76 -18.54
N PRO A 5 -5.47 -11.79 -18.02
CA PRO A 5 -5.24 -11.95 -16.59
C PRO A 5 -5.97 -10.84 -15.82
N LYS A 6 -6.86 -11.25 -14.91
CA LYS A 6 -7.49 -10.34 -13.95
C LYS A 6 -6.50 -10.06 -12.83
N TYR A 7 -6.23 -8.78 -12.60
CA TYR A 7 -5.43 -8.32 -11.48
C TYR A 7 -6.37 -7.85 -10.36
N TYR A 8 -6.17 -8.36 -9.15
CA TYR A 8 -6.94 -7.98 -7.98
C TYR A 8 -6.11 -7.06 -7.08
N LYS A 9 -6.68 -5.92 -6.70
CA LYS A 9 -6.15 -5.05 -5.65
C LYS A 9 -6.67 -5.57 -4.31
N ILE A 10 -5.79 -6.18 -3.54
CA ILE A 10 -6.09 -6.74 -2.23
C ILE A 10 -5.44 -5.86 -1.16
N CYS A 11 -6.15 -5.55 -0.08
CA CYS A 11 -5.61 -4.75 1.02
C CYS A 11 -6.19 -5.09 2.40
N VAL A 12 -5.37 -4.94 3.45
CA VAL A 12 -5.79 -5.06 4.86
C VAL A 12 -6.33 -3.75 5.42
N ILE A 13 -5.85 -2.59 4.95
CA ILE A 13 -6.28 -1.27 5.46
C ILE A 13 -6.84 -0.41 4.35
N TYR A 14 -8.11 -0.67 4.10
CA TYR A 14 -8.88 -0.11 3.02
C TYR A 14 -9.13 1.40 3.15
N SER A 15 -9.52 1.87 4.34
CA SER A 15 -10.01 3.25 4.55
C SER A 15 -8.99 4.32 4.16
N ARG A 16 -7.69 4.04 4.29
CA ARG A 16 -6.61 4.96 3.93
C ARG A 16 -6.26 4.93 2.43
N ILE A 17 -6.57 3.84 1.72
CA ILE A 17 -6.36 3.74 0.27
C ILE A 17 -7.52 4.42 -0.47
N SER A 18 -8.74 4.17 -0.01
CA SER A 18 -9.97 4.71 -0.59
C SER A 18 -10.18 6.20 -0.31
N GLY A 19 -9.47 6.76 0.68
CA GLY A 19 -9.58 8.17 1.07
C GLY A 19 -10.65 8.45 2.12
N GLU A 20 -11.31 7.42 2.65
CA GLU A 20 -12.24 7.54 3.79
C GLU A 20 -11.53 8.03 5.07
N MET A 21 -10.23 7.72 5.21
CA MET A 21 -9.38 8.21 6.29
C MET A 21 -8.09 8.81 5.74
N LYS A 22 -7.54 9.81 6.43
CA LYS A 22 -6.21 10.34 6.12
C LYS A 22 -5.15 9.23 6.17
N SER A 23 -4.21 9.28 5.24
CA SER A 23 -3.05 8.38 5.26
C SER A 23 -2.13 8.70 6.44
N GLU A 24 -1.47 7.69 7.00
CA GLU A 24 -0.52 7.87 8.12
C GLU A 24 0.60 8.84 7.73
N ARG A 25 1.07 8.74 6.48
CA ARG A 25 2.09 9.64 5.94
C ARG A 25 1.65 11.09 5.89
N LEU A 26 0.37 11.36 5.60
CA LEU A 26 -0.18 12.71 5.63
C LEU A 26 -0.26 13.24 7.07
N VAL A 27 -0.75 12.42 8.02
CA VAL A 27 -0.82 12.79 9.43
C VAL A 27 0.59 13.12 9.98
N GLN A 28 1.55 12.24 9.75
CA GLN A 28 2.95 12.44 10.15
C GLN A 28 3.56 13.69 9.51
N ALA A 29 3.29 13.96 8.23
CA ALA A 29 3.81 15.15 7.57
C ALA A 29 3.21 16.45 8.14
N GLU A 30 1.92 16.44 8.49
CA GLU A 30 1.24 17.57 9.15
C GLU A 30 1.83 17.81 10.55
N GLU A 31 2.02 16.77 11.37
CA GLU A 31 2.63 16.86 12.70
C GLU A 31 4.10 17.34 12.66
N MET A 32 4.88 16.86 11.68
CA MET A 32 6.27 17.29 11.50
C MET A 32 6.38 18.77 11.10
N LEU A 33 5.40 19.30 10.36
CA LEU A 33 5.42 20.70 9.93
C LEU A 33 5.34 21.67 11.12
N GLU A 34 4.66 21.29 12.21
CA GLU A 34 4.51 22.12 13.41
C GLU A 34 5.85 22.45 14.08
N ASN A 35 6.84 21.55 13.96
CA ASN A 35 8.14 21.67 14.60
C ASN A 35 9.28 21.95 13.60
N MET A 36 8.94 22.28 12.35
CA MET A 36 9.90 22.42 11.26
C MET A 36 10.58 23.79 11.26
N ALA A 37 11.88 23.84 10.95
CA ALA A 37 12.61 25.10 10.83
C ALA A 37 12.08 25.97 9.68
N ASN A 38 12.15 27.31 9.83
CA ASN A 38 11.63 28.26 8.83
C ASN A 38 12.16 28.02 7.40
N LYS A 39 13.42 27.56 7.27
CA LYS A 39 14.05 27.27 5.97
C LYS A 39 13.41 26.08 5.24
N GLU A 40 12.84 25.13 5.98
CA GLU A 40 12.27 23.89 5.45
C GLU A 40 10.75 23.96 5.30
N MET A 41 10.07 24.91 5.97
CA MET A 41 8.60 25.05 5.94
C MET A 41 7.99 25.08 4.53
N LYS A 42 8.66 25.75 3.58
CA LYS A 42 8.16 25.83 2.19
C LYS A 42 8.10 24.44 1.56
N PHE A 43 9.11 23.62 1.79
CA PHE A 43 9.15 22.24 1.33
C PHE A 43 8.10 21.38 2.05
N GLY A 44 7.99 21.50 3.38
CA GLY A 44 6.99 20.77 4.16
C GLY A 44 5.55 21.02 3.68
N LYS A 45 5.19 22.30 3.44
CA LYS A 45 3.88 22.66 2.87
C LYS A 45 3.65 22.08 1.48
N TRP A 46 4.67 22.15 0.60
CA TRP A 46 4.58 21.55 -0.73
C TRP A 46 4.38 20.03 -0.65
N PHE A 47 5.12 19.34 0.21
CA PHE A 47 5.04 17.89 0.39
C PHE A 47 3.66 17.44 0.89
N ILE A 48 3.11 18.14 1.89
CA ILE A 48 1.73 17.89 2.37
C ILE A 48 0.72 18.06 1.23
N GLN A 49 0.88 19.09 0.39
CA GLN A 49 -0.01 19.29 -0.76
C GLN A 49 0.08 18.14 -1.76
N GLN A 50 1.27 17.60 -2.02
CA GLN A 50 1.42 16.40 -2.86
C GLN A 50 0.65 15.22 -2.28
N LEU A 51 0.78 14.98 -0.97
CA LEU A 51 0.06 13.89 -0.29
C LEU A 51 -1.47 14.05 -0.35
N LYS A 52 -1.97 15.29 -0.25
CA LYS A 52 -3.41 15.60 -0.37
C LYS A 52 -3.95 15.41 -1.79
N ASN A 53 -3.10 15.56 -2.80
CA ASN A 53 -3.48 15.45 -4.21
C ASN A 53 -3.37 14.02 -4.76
N LEU A 54 -2.89 13.06 -3.96
CA LEU A 54 -2.81 11.66 -4.37
C LEU A 54 -4.20 11.12 -4.72
N LYS A 55 -4.31 10.47 -5.88
CA LYS A 55 -5.56 9.84 -6.31
C LYS A 55 -5.87 8.64 -5.42
N HIS A 56 -7.07 8.63 -4.87
CA HIS A 56 -7.62 7.46 -4.21
C HIS A 56 -8.05 6.41 -5.25
N VAL A 57 -7.93 5.15 -4.88
CA VAL A 57 -8.30 4.03 -5.74
C VAL A 57 -9.22 3.09 -4.98
N SER A 58 -10.21 2.53 -5.69
CA SER A 58 -11.01 1.43 -5.16
C SER A 58 -10.15 0.18 -5.00
N ILE A 59 -10.53 -0.64 -4.02
CA ILE A 59 -9.94 -1.94 -3.73
C ILE A 59 -10.96 -2.99 -4.16
N ASP A 60 -10.47 -4.07 -4.78
CA ASP A 60 -11.35 -5.15 -5.26
C ASP A 60 -11.74 -6.08 -4.12
N GLU A 61 -10.79 -6.39 -3.23
CA GLU A 61 -11.01 -7.31 -2.10
C GLU A 61 -10.34 -6.83 -0.81
N LYS A 62 -11.05 -6.96 0.31
CA LYS A 62 -10.54 -6.70 1.66
C LYS A 62 -10.13 -8.02 2.29
N VAL A 63 -8.93 -8.07 2.85
CA VAL A 63 -8.42 -9.26 3.54
C VAL A 63 -7.96 -8.91 4.95
N HIS A 64 -7.88 -9.92 5.81
CA HIS A 64 -7.42 -9.82 7.18
C HIS A 64 -6.23 -10.75 7.41
N ASP A 65 -5.53 -10.55 8.52
CA ASP A 65 -4.49 -11.48 8.92
C ASP A 65 -5.06 -12.89 9.08
N GLY A 66 -4.40 -13.86 8.47
CA GLY A 66 -4.81 -15.25 8.52
C GLY A 66 -5.78 -15.70 7.43
N ASP A 67 -6.35 -14.78 6.63
CA ASP A 67 -7.25 -15.13 5.53
C ASP A 67 -6.56 -16.06 4.52
N MET A 68 -7.33 -17.03 4.03
CA MET A 68 -6.89 -17.94 2.98
C MET A 68 -7.47 -17.49 1.63
N ILE A 69 -6.58 -17.18 0.70
CA ILE A 69 -6.92 -16.74 -0.67
C ILE A 69 -6.36 -17.73 -1.71
N LEU A 70 -6.77 -17.56 -2.97
CA LEU A 70 -6.36 -18.42 -4.10
C LEU A 70 -6.68 -19.90 -3.85
N ASP A 71 -7.96 -20.22 -3.61
CA ASP A 71 -8.45 -21.59 -3.33
C ASP A 71 -7.71 -22.27 -2.16
N ASN A 72 -7.57 -21.56 -1.04
CA ASN A 72 -6.85 -22.02 0.15
C ASN A 72 -5.35 -22.35 -0.07
N LYS A 73 -4.72 -21.76 -1.09
CA LYS A 73 -3.29 -22.00 -1.37
C LYS A 73 -2.36 -20.94 -0.79
N CYS A 74 -2.90 -19.77 -0.43
CA CYS A 74 -2.12 -18.65 0.05
C CYS A 74 -2.74 -18.07 1.32
N LYS A 75 -1.95 -17.95 2.38
CA LYS A 75 -2.33 -17.29 3.62
C LYS A 75 -1.87 -15.85 3.60
N VAL A 76 -2.77 -14.92 3.91
CA VAL A 76 -2.44 -13.52 4.16
C VAL A 76 -1.77 -13.43 5.53
N VAL A 77 -0.61 -12.79 5.57
CA VAL A 77 0.14 -12.51 6.79
C VAL A 77 0.28 -11.00 6.93
N ALA A 78 -0.37 -10.43 7.92
CA ALA A 78 -0.20 -9.02 8.24
C ALA A 78 1.23 -8.78 8.71
N THR A 79 1.89 -7.79 8.11
CA THR A 79 3.22 -7.34 8.53
C THR A 79 3.13 -5.89 9.02
N PRO A 80 2.58 -5.66 10.23
CA PRO A 80 2.46 -4.32 10.78
C PRO A 80 3.86 -3.81 11.14
N ARG A 81 4.43 -2.91 10.34
CA ARG A 81 5.62 -2.13 10.74
C ARG A 81 5.59 -0.73 10.14
N TYR A 82 5.56 0.31 10.98
CA TYR A 82 5.58 1.77 10.72
C TYR A 82 4.55 2.36 9.74
N THR A 83 4.16 1.64 8.68
CA THR A 83 2.99 1.93 7.86
C THR A 83 2.13 0.67 7.81
N THR A 84 0.89 0.76 8.26
CA THR A 84 0.03 -0.39 8.53
C THR A 84 -0.53 -1.08 7.25
N ARG A 85 0.09 -0.87 6.08
CA ARG A 85 -0.47 -1.25 4.77
C ARG A 85 0.17 -2.48 4.10
N HIS A 86 1.27 -3.00 4.64
CA HIS A 86 1.96 -4.12 4.01
C HIS A 86 1.42 -5.47 4.49
N ILE A 87 1.11 -6.33 3.53
CA ILE A 87 0.87 -7.76 3.74
C ILE A 87 1.98 -8.58 3.11
N SER A 88 2.26 -9.72 3.72
CA SER A 88 3.03 -10.78 3.09
C SER A 88 2.11 -11.93 2.71
N LEU A 89 2.49 -12.68 1.69
CA LEU A 89 1.72 -13.81 1.17
C LEU A 89 2.50 -15.09 1.44
N TYR A 90 1.96 -15.96 2.29
CA TYR A 90 2.57 -17.24 2.62
C TYR A 90 1.95 -18.37 1.81
N PHE A 91 2.77 -19.18 1.14
CA PHE A 91 2.35 -20.36 0.38
C PHE A 91 2.79 -21.63 1.11
N PRO A 92 1.88 -22.35 1.81
CA PRO A 92 2.24 -23.53 2.60
C PRO A 92 2.87 -24.65 1.78
N SER A 93 2.38 -24.90 0.56
CA SER A 93 2.93 -25.93 -0.33
C SER A 93 4.37 -25.67 -0.74
N LEU A 94 4.80 -24.40 -0.79
CA LEU A 94 6.14 -23.99 -1.14
C LEU A 94 7.01 -23.69 0.10
N LYS A 95 6.44 -23.72 1.31
CA LYS A 95 7.07 -23.26 2.56
C LYS A 95 7.75 -21.89 2.39
N SER A 96 7.15 -21.01 1.60
CA SER A 96 7.76 -19.77 1.13
C SER A 96 6.84 -18.57 1.36
N VAL A 97 7.45 -17.40 1.57
CA VAL A 97 6.76 -16.13 1.80
C VAL A 97 7.18 -15.13 0.74
N ILE A 98 6.20 -14.47 0.11
CA ILE A 98 6.41 -13.23 -0.65
C ILE A 98 6.22 -12.08 0.34
N THR A 99 7.30 -11.38 0.69
CA THR A 99 7.25 -10.29 1.66
C THR A 99 6.66 -9.01 1.06
N GLY A 100 5.90 -8.30 1.89
CA GLY A 100 5.20 -7.09 1.46
C GLY A 100 6.12 -5.92 1.14
N TYR A 101 6.34 -5.65 -0.13
CA TYR A 101 6.72 -4.33 -0.64
C TYR A 101 5.83 -3.98 -1.84
N ALA A 102 5.71 -2.70 -2.18
CA ALA A 102 4.92 -2.30 -3.33
C ALA A 102 5.63 -2.72 -4.64
N ALA A 103 4.89 -3.35 -5.54
CA ALA A 103 5.32 -3.61 -6.92
C ALA A 103 4.43 -2.79 -7.86
N ALA A 104 5.02 -2.24 -8.91
CA ALA A 104 4.29 -1.58 -9.99
C ALA A 104 4.37 -2.45 -11.27
N LYS A 105 3.42 -2.25 -12.19
CA LYS A 105 3.44 -2.88 -13.51
C LYS A 105 3.75 -1.82 -14.55
N GLU A 106 4.87 -1.97 -15.25
CA GLU A 106 5.27 -1.11 -16.36
C GLU A 106 5.61 -1.98 -17.55
N ASN A 107 5.08 -1.66 -18.74
CA ASN A 107 5.35 -2.43 -19.97
C ASN A 107 5.14 -3.94 -19.87
N HIS A 108 4.17 -4.38 -19.05
CA HIS A 108 3.88 -5.79 -18.75
C HIS A 108 4.86 -6.50 -17.80
N GLU A 109 5.84 -5.79 -17.27
CA GLU A 109 6.80 -6.30 -16.30
C GLU A 109 6.50 -5.80 -14.89
N LEU A 110 6.89 -6.60 -13.89
CA LEU A 110 6.87 -6.17 -12.48
C LEU A 110 8.14 -5.36 -12.20
N VAL A 111 7.96 -4.12 -11.78
CA VAL A 111 9.05 -3.21 -11.41
C VAL A 111 8.95 -2.82 -9.94
N ILE A 112 10.09 -2.41 -9.37
CA ILE A 112 10.13 -1.83 -8.02
C ILE A 112 9.28 -0.55 -8.07
N ALA A 113 8.28 -0.45 -7.18
CA ALA A 113 7.50 0.76 -7.07
C ALA A 113 8.40 1.91 -6.59
N ASN A 114 8.78 2.78 -7.52
CA ASN A 114 9.52 3.99 -7.22
C ASN A 114 8.62 5.21 -7.50
N PRO A 115 8.25 6.01 -6.50
CA PRO A 115 7.58 7.28 -6.75
C PRO A 115 8.58 8.25 -7.39
N GLN A 116 8.55 8.36 -8.72
CA GLN A 116 9.14 9.50 -9.45
C GLN A 116 8.17 10.68 -9.47
#